data_AF-A0A534J0Y1-F1
#
_entry.id   AF-A0A534J0Y1-F1
#
_cell.length_a   1.000
_cell.length_b   1.000
_cell.length_c   1.000
_cell.angle_alpha   90.00
_cell.angle_beta   90.00
_cell.angle_gamma   90.00
#
_symmetry.space_group_name_H-M   'P 1'
#
loop_
_entity.id
_entity.type
_entity.pdbx_description
1 polymer ?
#
loop_
_entity_poly.entity_id
_entity_poly.type
_entity_poly.pdbx_seq_one_letter_code
_entity_poly.pdbx_strand_id
1 'polypeptide(L)' 'MPARPPIRSGFWKDRTVLVTGGTGSFGKKFAQIVLQEPVRKLIVFSRDELKQHQ' A
#
# COMPACT_ATOMS: atom_id res chain seq x y z
N MET A 1 -9.39 -11.25 20.57
CA MET A 1 -9.51 -9.80 20.28
C MET A 1 -10.58 -9.64 19.21
N PRO A 2 -11.70 -8.93 19.45
CA PRO A 2 -12.63 -8.65 18.37
C PRO A 2 -11.95 -7.72 17.37
N ALA A 3 -12.11 -8.01 16.08
CA ALA A 3 -11.59 -7.19 15.00
C ALA A 3 -12.16 -5.77 15.10
N ARG A 4 -11.27 -4.77 15.13
CA ARG A 4 -11.66 -3.35 15.07
C ARG A 4 -12.43 -3.17 13.76
N PRO A 5 -13.68 -2.64 13.77
CA PRO A 5 -14.41 -2.41 12.54
C PRO A 5 -13.61 -1.45 11.67
N PRO A 6 -13.54 -1.67 10.34
CA PRO A 6 -12.80 -0.78 9.47
C PRO A 6 -13.46 0.59 9.53
N ILE A 7 -12.70 1.62 9.92
CA ILE A 7 -13.10 3.01 9.72
C ILE A 7 -13.02 3.26 8.22
N ARG A 8 -14.05 2.85 7.48
CA ARG A 8 -14.13 3.07 6.04
C ARG A 8 -14.43 4.55 5.81
N SER A 9 -13.37 5.36 5.73
CA SER A 9 -13.51 6.70 5.20
C SER A 9 -13.81 6.60 3.71
N GLY A 10 -14.76 7.39 3.22
CA GLY A 10 -15.03 7.50 1.77
C GLY A 10 -13.84 8.04 0.97
N PHE A 11 -12.76 8.45 1.64
CA PHE A 11 -11.56 9.04 1.08
C PHE A 11 -10.91 8.16 0.00
N TRP A 12 -10.86 6.85 0.22
CA TRP A 12 -10.19 5.90 -0.66
C TRP A 12 -10.98 5.56 -1.92
N LYS A 13 -12.31 5.77 -1.90
CA LYS A 13 -13.19 5.44 -3.02
C LYS A 13 -12.74 6.20 -4.27
N ASP A 14 -12.62 5.47 -5.38
CA ASP A 14 -12.26 6.01 -6.69
C ASP A 14 -10.86 6.64 -6.80
N ARG A 15 -10.00 6.48 -5.78
CA ARG A 15 -8.63 7.01 -5.80
C ARG A 15 -7.66 6.06 -6.50
N THR A 16 -6.68 6.66 -7.17
CA THR A 16 -5.46 5.97 -7.60
C THR A 16 -4.33 6.35 -6.65
N VAL A 17 -3.66 5.37 -6.07
CA VAL A 17 -2.59 5.55 -5.08
C VAL A 17 -1.27 5.04 -5.66
N LEU A 18 -0.23 5.88 -5.64
CA LEU A 18 1.14 5.50 -5.98
C LEU A 18 1.96 5.36 -4.71
N VAL A 19 2.55 4.18 -4.49
CA VAL A 19 3.45 3.89 -3.38
C VAL A 19 4.87 3.76 -3.93
N THR A 20 5.73 4.70 -3.57
CA THR A 20 7.18 4.63 -3.85
C THR A 20 7.91 3.91 -2.71
N GLY A 21 8.88 3.05 -3.02
CA GLY A 21 9.55 2.24 -2.00
C GLY A 21 8.64 1.15 -1.41
N GLY A 22 7.64 0.71 -2.18
CA GLY A 22 6.64 -0.26 -1.71
C GLY A 22 7.16 -1.67 -1.44
N THR A 23 8.41 -1.96 -1.82
CA THR A 23 9.12 -3.23 -1.52
C THR A 23 9.71 -3.28 -0.12
N GLY A 24 9.98 -2.12 0.51
CA GLY A 24 10.49 -2.08 1.88
C GLY A 24 9.45 -2.58 2.90
N SER A 25 9.89 -2.94 4.11
CA SER A 25 9.02 -3.52 5.16
C SER A 25 7.78 -2.68 5.45
N PHE A 26 7.93 -1.35 5.50
CA PHE A 26 6.81 -0.44 5.67
C PHE A 26 5.90 -0.42 4.44
N GLY A 27 6.48 -0.25 3.25
CA GLY A 27 5.74 -0.17 2.00
C GLY A 27 4.86 -1.39 1.75
N LYS A 28 5.37 -2.59 2.04
CA LYS A 28 4.63 -3.85 1.97
C LYS A 28 3.44 -3.86 2.94
N LYS A 29 3.65 -3.45 4.19
CA LYS A 29 2.59 -3.41 5.20
C LYS A 29 1.53 -2.35 4.88
N PHE A 30 1.95 -1.19 4.40
CA PHE A 30 1.06 -0.13 3.95
C PHE A 30 0.22 -0.57 2.75
N ALA A 31 0.83 -1.17 1.73
CA ALA A 31 0.11 -1.71 0.58
C ALA A 31 -0.95 -2.75 1.00
N GLN A 32 -0.65 -3.62 1.96
CA GLN A 32 -1.64 -4.56 2.51
C GLN A 32 -2.84 -3.86 3.15
N ILE A 33 -2.62 -2.74 3.85
CA ILE A 33 -3.72 -1.96 4.46
C ILE A 33 -4.55 -1.28 3.36
N VAL A 34 -3.90 -0.63 2.38
CA VAL A 34 -4.61 0.05 1.29
C VAL A 34 -5.42 -0.92 0.42
N LEU A 35 -4.95 -2.15 0.25
CA LEU A 35 -5.69 -3.21 -0.45
C LEU A 35 -6.98 -3.66 0.28
N GLN A 36 -7.15 -3.33 1.56
CA GLN A 36 -8.39 -3.58 2.30
C GLN A 36 -9.44 -2.46 2.14
N GLU A 37 -9.07 -1.36 1.49
CA GLU A 37 -9.91 -0.19 1.24
C GLU A 37 -10.49 -0.20 -0.19
N PRO A 38 -11.60 0.52 -0.47
CA PRO A 38 -12.23 0.55 -1.79
C PRO A 38 -11.48 1.45 -2.80
N VAL A 39 -10.16 1.26 -2.93
CA VAL A 39 -9.30 2.00 -3.86
C VAL A 39 -9.56 1.55 -5.30
N ARG A 40 -9.50 2.48 -6.26
CA ARG A 40 -9.64 2.15 -7.69
C ARG A 40 -8.41 1.43 -8.23
N LYS A 41 -7.22 1.91 -7.83
CA LYS A 41 -5.94 1.39 -8.31
C LYS A 41 -4.83 1.67 -7.30
N LEU A 42 -4.04 0.65 -7.00
CA LEU A 42 -2.79 0.78 -6.26
C LEU A 42 -1.62 0.50 -7.20
N ILE A 43 -0.70 1.45 -7.33
CA ILE A 43 0.53 1.31 -8.13
C ILE A 43 1.68 1.25 -7.14
N VAL A 44 2.44 0.16 -7.16
CA VAL A 44 3.64 0.01 -6.34
C VAL A 44 4.84 0.21 -7.24
N PHE A 45 5.66 1.19 -6.90
CA PHE A 45 6.90 1.50 -7.61
C PHE A 45 8.07 1.45 -6.63
N SER A 46 9.05 0.63 -6.92
CA SER A 46 10.30 0.56 -6.17
C SER A 46 11.45 0.50 -7.15
N ARG A 47 12.60 1.02 -6.73
CA ARG A 47 13.87 0.65 -7.35
C ARG A 47 14.25 -0.71 -6.78
N ASP A 48 14.69 -1.63 -7.64
CA ASP A 48 15.33 -2.86 -7.16
C ASP A 48 16.46 -2.47 -6.20
N GLU A 49 16.41 -3.01 -4.97
CA GLU A 49 17.56 -3.02 -4.06
C GLU A 49 18.71 -3.87 -4.64
N LEU A 50 18.44 -4.60 -5.74
CA LEU A 50 19.36 -5.38 -6.58
C LEU A 50 20.33 -4.52 -7.42
N LYS A 51 20.97 -3.53 -6.81
CA LYS A 51 22.17 -2.86 -7.35
C LYS A 51 23.23 -2.53 -6.28
N GLN A 52 23.08 -2.98 -5.04
CA GLN A 52 24.04 -2.64 -3.96
C GLN A 52 25.21 -3.63 -3.80
N HIS A 53 25.29 -4.70 -4.59
CA HIS A 53 26.46 -5.60 -4.59
C HIS A 53 26.82 -6.04 -6.01
N GLN A 54 27.48 -5.16 -6.76
CA GLN A 54 28.43 -5.55 -7.81
C GLN A 54 29.57 -4.54 -7.86
#